data_AF-A0A939U4R0-F1
#
_entry.id   AF-A0A939U4R0-F1
#
_cell.length_a   1.000
_cell.length_b   1.000
_cell.length_c   1.000
_cell.angle_alpha   90.00
_cell.angle_beta   90.00
_cell.angle_gamma   90.00
#
_symmetry.space_group_name_H-M   'P 1'
#
loop_
_entity.id
_entity.type
_entity.pdbx_description
1 polymer ?
#
loop_
_entity_poly.entity_id
_entity_poly.type
_entity_poly.pdbx_seq_one_letter_code
_entity_poly.pdbx_strand_id
1 'polypeptide(L)'
;MSRKLLKKLFSVHKTKICKEIRFFNIRWTIWKYRYMIREIYRYQNFQKLSEKFKTVGISLPFEASVLIDDAEIVHVPLKVLRREWNGKLYRLEECSPFKYLQTKDKDVYANYIQKHIDLGILPADYDKSTTKFDTLIESMNENGYDPSKCVIILRRDNVLLDGQHRACVLLYKYGGDYTVTAIREKQFR
;
A
#
# COMPACT_ATOMS: atom_id res chain seq x y z
N MET A 1 -16.78 2.51 25.27
CA MET A 1 -16.33 1.31 24.52
C MET A 1 -15.21 0.64 25.32
N SER A 2 -15.39 -0.59 25.82
CA SER A 2 -14.50 -1.14 26.86
C SER A 2 -13.10 -1.49 26.31
N ARG A 3 -12.05 -1.26 27.12
CA ARG A 3 -10.64 -1.65 26.87
C ARG A 3 -10.48 -3.11 26.42
N LYS A 4 -11.42 -3.99 26.79
CA LYS A 4 -11.50 -5.39 26.38
C LYS A 4 -11.83 -5.56 24.89
N LEU A 5 -12.72 -4.73 24.33
CA LEU A 5 -13.10 -4.77 22.92
C LEU A 5 -11.94 -4.34 22.01
N LEU A 6 -11.24 -3.27 22.41
CA LEU A 6 -10.01 -2.78 21.77
C LEU A 6 -8.89 -3.83 21.81
N LYS A 7 -8.64 -4.47 22.96
CA LYS A 7 -7.66 -5.55 23.06
C LYS A 7 -8.00 -6.74 22.15
N LYS A 8 -9.27 -7.08 21.98
CA LYS A 8 -9.71 -8.20 21.13
C LYS A 8 -9.59 -7.89 19.63
N LEU A 9 -9.86 -6.65 19.21
CA LEU A 9 -9.67 -6.18 17.83
C LEU A 9 -8.19 -6.16 17.42
N PHE A 10 -7.29 -5.82 18.35
CA PHE A 10 -5.86 -5.66 18.07
C PHE A 10 -4.98 -6.87 18.48
N SER A 11 -5.48 -7.88 19.20
CA SER A 11 -4.63 -9.01 19.68
C SER A 11 -4.19 -9.95 18.57
N VAL A 12 -5.00 -10.14 17.52
CA VAL A 12 -4.67 -11.01 16.39
C VAL A 12 -3.66 -10.34 15.44
N HIS A 13 -3.58 -9.01 15.46
CA HIS A 13 -2.75 -8.23 14.55
C HIS A 13 -1.38 -7.86 15.14
N LYS A 14 -1.25 -7.77 16.47
CA LYS A 14 0.03 -7.48 17.16
C LYS A 14 1.17 -8.42 16.77
N THR A 15 0.90 -9.72 16.67
CA THR A 15 1.89 -10.75 16.33
C THR A 15 2.38 -10.68 14.88
N LYS A 16 1.62 -10.06 13.97
CA LYS A 16 2.04 -9.89 12.56
C LYS A 16 2.74 -8.54 12.30
N ILE A 17 2.49 -7.55 13.16
CA ILE A 17 3.01 -6.18 13.04
C ILE A 17 4.40 -6.04 13.68
N CYS A 18 4.68 -6.84 14.72
CA CYS A 18 5.93 -6.80 15.46
C CYS A 18 6.70 -8.12 15.31
N LYS A 19 8.01 -8.02 15.02
CA LYS A 19 8.95 -9.12 15.28
C LYS A 19 9.61 -8.82 16.63
N GLU A 20 9.34 -9.69 17.60
CA GLU A 20 10.05 -9.62 18.86
C GLU A 20 11.37 -10.37 18.74
N ILE A 21 12.47 -9.68 19.02
CA ILE A 21 13.79 -10.27 19.10
C ILE A 21 14.25 -10.13 20.55
N ARG A 22 14.67 -11.24 21.16
CA ARG A 22 15.28 -11.23 22.49
C ARG A 22 16.78 -11.37 22.33
N PHE A 23 17.53 -10.46 22.95
CA PHE A 23 18.98 -10.53 23.07
C PHE A 23 19.35 -10.14 24.50
N PHE A 24 20.10 -11.00 25.20
CA PHE A 24 20.59 -10.81 26.59
C PHE A 24 19.57 -10.13 27.54
N ASN A 25 18.43 -10.78 27.78
CA ASN A 25 17.32 -10.29 28.62
C ASN A 25 16.59 -9.01 28.17
N ILE A 26 16.98 -8.39 27.06
CA ILE A 26 16.30 -7.21 26.52
C ILE A 26 15.35 -7.63 25.40
N ARG A 27 14.09 -7.20 25.50
CA ARG A 27 13.05 -7.44 24.51
C ARG A 27 13.03 -6.28 23.52
N TRP A 28 13.46 -6.53 22.29
CA TRP A 28 13.40 -5.56 21.20
C TRP A 28 12.18 -5.84 20.34
N THR A 29 11.36 -4.82 20.12
CA THR A 29 10.17 -4.87 19.27
C THR A 29 10.49 -4.16 17.96
N ILE A 30 10.69 -4.92 16.90
CA ILE A 30 10.92 -4.37 15.55
C ILE A 30 9.59 -4.36 14.79
N TRP A 31 9.13 -3.16 14.46
CA TRP A 31 7.89 -2.95 13.72
C TRP A 31 8.10 -3.20 12.21
N LYS A 32 7.26 -4.02 11.59
CA LYS A 32 7.32 -4.26 10.13
C LYS A 32 6.59 -3.15 9.37
N TYR A 33 7.34 -2.17 8.88
CA TYR A 33 6.92 -0.96 8.16
C TYR A 33 5.82 -1.18 7.10
N ARG A 34 5.89 -2.28 6.32
CA ARG A 34 4.89 -2.66 5.29
C ARG A 34 3.46 -2.81 5.81
N TYR A 35 3.27 -3.23 7.07
CA TYR A 35 1.94 -3.40 7.66
C TYR A 35 1.40 -2.13 8.31
N MET A 36 2.30 -1.23 8.73
CA MET A 36 1.97 0.08 9.28
C MET A 36 1.33 0.98 8.22
N ILE A 37 1.86 0.92 7.00
CA ILE A 37 1.31 1.60 5.82
C ILE A 37 -0.17 1.24 5.60
N ARG A 38 -0.54 -0.03 5.73
CA ARG A 38 -1.92 -0.50 5.56
C ARG A 38 -2.90 0.00 6.63
N GLU A 39 -2.42 0.30 7.84
CA GLU A 39 -3.22 0.94 8.90
C GLU A 39 -3.24 2.48 8.76
N ILE A 40 -2.17 3.09 8.27
CA ILE A 40 -2.13 4.50 7.84
C ILE A 40 -3.18 4.72 6.73
N TYR A 41 -3.35 3.77 5.81
CA TYR A 41 -4.34 3.76 4.73
C TYR A 41 -5.81 3.90 5.16
N ARG A 42 -6.17 3.72 6.43
CA ARG A 42 -7.49 4.14 6.97
C ARG A 42 -7.54 5.68 7.13
N TYR A 43 -6.96 6.43 6.20
CA TYR A 43 -6.46 7.80 6.38
C TYR A 43 -7.57 8.85 6.60
N GLN A 44 -8.78 8.67 6.07
CA GLN A 44 -9.93 9.54 6.44
C GLN A 44 -10.48 9.25 7.85
N ASN A 45 -10.28 8.03 8.35
CA ASN A 45 -10.59 7.69 9.74
C ASN A 45 -9.44 8.02 10.67
N PHE A 46 -8.18 8.13 10.23
CA PHE A 46 -7.02 8.24 11.11
C PHE A 46 -6.78 9.67 11.64
N GLN A 47 -6.99 10.73 10.85
CA GLN A 47 -6.99 12.10 11.39
C GLN A 47 -8.17 12.32 12.35
N LYS A 48 -9.38 11.89 11.96
CA LYS A 48 -10.56 11.88 12.83
C LYS A 48 -10.39 11.00 14.07
N LEU A 49 -9.72 9.84 13.98
CA LEU A 49 -9.37 8.99 15.12
C LEU A 49 -8.32 9.67 15.99
N SER A 50 -7.31 10.30 15.42
CA SER A 50 -6.25 11.01 16.15
C SER A 50 -6.84 12.14 16.97
N GLU A 51 -7.72 12.95 16.37
CA GLU A 51 -8.49 13.98 17.09
C GLU A 51 -9.43 13.37 18.13
N LYS A 52 -10.18 12.32 17.77
CA LYS A 52 -11.10 11.61 18.69
C LYS A 52 -10.36 10.85 19.81
N PHE A 53 -9.10 10.47 19.60
CA PHE A 53 -8.25 9.84 20.60
C PHE A 53 -7.64 10.89 21.52
N LYS A 54 -7.20 12.03 20.98
CA LYS A 54 -6.79 13.20 21.77
C LYS A 54 -7.92 13.65 22.70
N THR A 55 -9.17 13.70 22.22
CA THR A 55 -10.33 14.10 23.05
C THR A 55 -10.68 13.10 24.15
N VAL A 56 -10.15 11.87 24.11
CA VAL A 56 -10.29 10.86 25.18
C VAL A 56 -8.95 10.50 25.84
N GLY A 57 -7.92 11.35 25.69
CA GLY A 57 -6.64 11.21 26.39
C GLY A 57 -5.70 10.12 25.85
N ILE A 58 -5.89 9.67 24.61
CA ILE A 58 -5.03 8.68 23.93
C ILE A 58 -4.17 9.43 22.91
N SER A 59 -2.84 9.41 23.10
CA SER A 59 -1.88 9.87 22.11
C SER A 59 -1.45 8.73 21.18
N LEU A 60 -1.25 9.05 19.91
CA LEU A 60 -0.60 8.11 18.99
C LEU A 60 0.88 7.94 19.37
N PRO A 61 1.49 6.78 19.07
CA PRO A 61 2.94 6.63 19.16
C PRO A 61 3.64 7.69 18.31
N PHE A 62 4.75 8.24 18.82
CA PHE A 62 5.50 9.32 18.20
C PHE A 62 5.87 9.01 16.73
N GLU A 63 6.21 7.76 16.46
CA GLU A 63 6.59 7.25 15.14
C GLU A 63 5.44 7.35 14.14
N ALA A 64 4.19 7.16 14.59
CA ALA A 64 3.02 7.32 13.74
C ALA A 64 2.71 8.80 13.47
N SER A 65 2.96 9.70 14.42
CA SER A 65 2.81 11.15 14.21
C SER A 65 3.88 11.72 13.28
N VAL A 66 5.14 11.29 13.40
CA VAL A 66 6.22 11.72 12.49
C VAL A 66 5.91 11.31 11.04
N LEU A 67 5.42 10.09 10.83
CA LEU A 67 5.00 9.63 9.50
C LEU A 67 3.81 10.42 8.92
N ILE A 68 2.94 10.98 9.77
CA ILE A 68 1.87 11.87 9.33
C ILE A 68 2.46 13.21 8.90
N ASP A 69 3.37 13.75 9.69
CA ASP A 69 4.02 15.04 9.40
C ASP A 69 4.89 14.98 8.15
N ASP A 70 5.38 13.79 7.78
CA ASP A 70 6.23 13.55 6.62
C ASP A 70 5.46 13.10 5.36
N ALA A 71 4.12 13.11 5.37
CA ALA A 71 3.30 12.71 4.24
C ALA A 71 2.31 13.80 3.80
N GLU A 72 2.04 13.90 2.50
CA GLU A 72 1.08 14.81 1.90
C GLU A 72 0.07 14.08 1.02
N ILE A 73 -1.16 14.61 0.95
CA ILE A 73 -2.14 14.18 -0.05
C ILE A 73 -1.88 14.98 -1.32
N VAL A 74 -1.73 14.26 -2.43
CA VAL A 74 -1.41 14.86 -3.72
C VAL A 74 -2.37 14.38 -4.80
N HIS A 75 -2.56 15.21 -5.81
CA HIS A 75 -3.28 14.88 -7.03
C HIS A 75 -2.27 14.84 -8.17
N VAL A 76 -2.01 13.65 -8.69
CA VAL A 76 -0.95 13.44 -9.69
C VAL A 76 -1.48 12.68 -10.91
N PRO A 77 -1.09 13.08 -12.14
CA PRO A 77 -1.47 12.36 -13.35
C PRO A 77 -0.75 11.01 -13.42
N LEU A 78 -1.44 9.96 -13.90
CA LEU A 78 -0.89 8.61 -13.94
C LEU A 78 0.40 8.51 -14.78
N LYS A 79 0.53 9.32 -15.84
CA LYS A 79 1.71 9.34 -16.72
C LYS A 79 3.01 9.71 -16.02
N VAL A 80 2.97 10.35 -14.85
CA VAL A 80 4.19 10.70 -14.08
C VAL A 80 4.58 9.63 -13.08
N LEU A 81 3.72 8.65 -12.81
CA LEU A 81 4.02 7.58 -11.87
C LEU A 81 5.05 6.60 -12.45
N ARG A 82 5.93 6.10 -11.58
CA ARG A 82 6.95 5.11 -11.95
C ARG A 82 6.93 3.93 -10.99
N ARG A 83 7.41 2.78 -11.43
CA ARG A 83 7.72 1.64 -10.57
C ARG A 83 9.22 1.40 -10.59
N GLU A 84 9.83 1.31 -9.43
CA GLU A 84 11.22 0.88 -9.31
C GLU A 84 11.30 -0.64 -9.16
N TRP A 85 12.14 -1.27 -9.98
CA TRP A 85 12.43 -2.70 -9.89
C TRP A 85 13.91 -2.94 -10.18
N ASN A 86 14.63 -3.55 -9.22
CA ASN A 86 16.08 -3.78 -9.28
C ASN A 86 16.88 -2.52 -9.67
N GLY A 87 16.57 -1.38 -9.04
CA GLY A 87 17.24 -0.09 -9.28
C GLY A 87 16.87 0.59 -10.60
N LYS A 88 16.02 -0.03 -11.45
CA LYS A 88 15.54 0.57 -12.69
C LYS A 88 14.11 1.10 -12.53
N LEU A 89 13.86 2.28 -13.09
CA LEU A 89 12.55 2.90 -13.15
C LEU A 89 11.81 2.48 -14.42
N TYR A 90 10.55 2.09 -14.25
CA TYR A 90 9.63 1.70 -15.30
C TYR A 90 8.41 2.60 -15.28
N ARG A 91 7.91 2.96 -16.45
CA ARG A 91 6.57 3.54 -16.57
C ARG A 91 5.51 2.47 -16.27
N LEU A 92 4.30 2.92 -15.97
CA LEU A 92 3.19 2.01 -15.69
C LEU A 92 2.88 1.10 -16.89
N GLU A 93 2.99 1.62 -18.10
CA GLU A 93 2.76 0.90 -19.35
C GLU A 93 3.74 -0.27 -19.55
N GLU A 94 4.93 -0.19 -18.94
CA GLU A 94 5.97 -1.20 -19.05
C GLU A 94 5.78 -2.34 -18.02
N CYS A 95 4.94 -2.11 -17.01
CA CYS A 95 4.71 -3.02 -15.89
C CYS A 95 3.84 -4.22 -16.31
N SER A 96 4.13 -5.40 -15.77
CA SER A 96 3.39 -6.63 -16.08
C SER A 96 1.88 -6.56 -15.82
N PRO A 97 1.37 -5.92 -14.74
CA PRO A 97 -0.07 -5.76 -14.56
C PRO A 97 -0.73 -4.95 -15.69
N PHE A 98 -0.07 -3.93 -16.23
CA PHE A 98 -0.61 -3.17 -17.37
C PHE A 98 -0.59 -3.99 -18.65
N LYS A 99 0.52 -4.69 -18.93
CA LYS A 99 0.61 -5.60 -20.07
C LYS A 99 -0.47 -6.67 -20.03
N TYR A 100 -0.73 -7.24 -18.86
CA TYR A 100 -1.84 -8.18 -18.66
C TYR A 100 -3.20 -7.57 -19.02
N LEU A 101 -3.46 -6.31 -18.64
CA LEU A 101 -4.72 -5.64 -19.01
C LEU A 101 -4.88 -5.51 -20.52
N GLN A 102 -3.79 -5.27 -21.25
CA GLN A 102 -3.78 -5.13 -22.71
C GLN A 102 -3.91 -6.47 -23.44
N THR A 103 -3.22 -7.50 -22.98
CA THR A 103 -3.10 -8.77 -23.72
C THR A 103 -4.02 -9.87 -23.20
N LYS A 104 -4.45 -9.79 -21.93
CA LYS A 104 -5.09 -10.87 -21.18
C LYS A 104 -4.25 -12.16 -21.09
N ASP A 105 -2.95 -12.02 -21.35
CA ASP A 105 -2.00 -13.13 -21.29
C ASP A 105 -1.66 -13.48 -19.84
N LYS A 106 -2.18 -14.63 -19.39
CA LYS A 106 -1.99 -15.12 -18.03
C LYS A 106 -0.52 -15.42 -17.71
N ASP A 107 0.29 -15.77 -18.72
CA ASP A 107 1.69 -16.10 -18.52
C ASP A 107 2.52 -14.86 -18.19
N VAL A 108 2.18 -13.69 -18.75
CA VAL A 108 2.82 -12.41 -18.38
C VAL A 108 2.65 -12.12 -16.89
N TYR A 109 1.46 -12.38 -16.35
CA TYR A 109 1.16 -12.14 -14.94
C TYR A 109 1.73 -13.23 -14.02
N ALA A 110 1.65 -14.50 -14.42
CA ALA A 110 2.26 -15.61 -13.70
C ALA A 110 3.78 -15.43 -13.57
N ASN A 111 4.46 -15.01 -14.65
CA ASN A 111 5.89 -14.69 -14.65
C ASN A 111 6.23 -13.51 -13.74
N TYR A 112 5.35 -12.51 -13.65
CA TYR A 112 5.52 -11.41 -12.70
C TYR A 112 5.47 -11.91 -11.25
N ILE A 113 4.54 -12.79 -10.92
CA ILE A 113 4.45 -13.40 -9.58
C ILE A 113 5.68 -14.28 -9.32
N GLN A 114 6.09 -15.10 -10.29
CA GLN A 114 7.28 -15.95 -10.16
C GLN A 114 8.52 -15.12 -9.81
N LYS A 115 8.76 -14.00 -10.50
CA LYS A 115 9.88 -13.10 -10.18
C LYS A 115 9.80 -12.54 -8.76
N HIS A 116 8.60 -12.30 -8.22
CA HIS A 116 8.45 -11.86 -6.83
C HIS A 116 8.75 -12.98 -5.84
N ILE A 117 8.44 -14.23 -6.19
CA ILE A 117 8.79 -15.42 -5.42
C ILE A 117 10.32 -15.61 -5.41
N ASP A 118 10.96 -15.55 -6.58
CA ASP A 118 12.41 -15.76 -6.73
C ASP A 118 13.24 -14.75 -5.93
N LEU A 119 12.72 -13.52 -5.78
CA LEU A 119 13.32 -12.46 -4.97
C LEU A 119 12.96 -12.55 -3.47
N GLY A 120 12.20 -13.57 -3.05
CA GLY A 120 11.76 -13.74 -1.66
C GLY A 120 10.77 -12.68 -1.18
N ILE A 121 10.13 -11.93 -2.09
CA ILE A 121 9.12 -10.91 -1.76
C ILE A 121 7.79 -11.59 -1.41
N LEU A 122 7.49 -12.69 -2.12
CA LEU A 122 6.33 -13.55 -1.89
C LEU A 122 6.81 -14.95 -1.48
N PRO A 123 5.99 -15.72 -0.73
CA PRO A 123 6.34 -17.08 -0.36
C PRO A 123 6.33 -18.02 -1.59
N ALA A 124 7.09 -19.12 -1.52
CA ALA A 124 7.27 -20.04 -2.65
C ALA A 124 5.98 -20.70 -3.16
N ASP A 125 5.00 -20.87 -2.27
CA ASP A 125 3.68 -21.43 -2.52
C ASP A 125 2.62 -20.36 -2.88
N TYR A 126 3.04 -19.10 -3.12
CA TYR A 126 2.11 -18.04 -3.44
C TYR A 126 1.35 -18.34 -4.74
N ASP A 127 0.03 -18.22 -4.68
CA ASP A 127 -0.87 -18.41 -5.82
C ASP A 127 -0.49 -17.48 -7.00
N LYS A 128 -0.14 -18.10 -8.13
CA LYS A 128 0.25 -17.43 -9.38
C LYS A 128 -0.94 -17.13 -10.29
N SER A 129 -2.17 -17.46 -9.86
CA SER A 129 -3.38 -17.19 -10.62
C SER A 129 -3.62 -15.69 -10.81
N THR A 130 -4.30 -15.34 -11.89
CA THR A 130 -4.76 -13.98 -12.16
C THR A 130 -5.99 -13.61 -11.32
N THR A 131 -6.63 -14.59 -10.67
CA THR A 131 -7.93 -14.45 -9.99
C THR A 131 -8.00 -13.23 -9.09
N LYS A 132 -6.99 -13.00 -8.24
CA LYS A 132 -6.97 -11.84 -7.35
C LYS A 132 -6.94 -10.50 -8.09
N PHE A 133 -6.24 -10.46 -9.22
CA PHE A 133 -6.18 -9.26 -10.04
C PHE A 133 -7.46 -9.09 -10.86
N ASP A 134 -8.02 -10.18 -11.38
CA ASP A 134 -9.30 -10.18 -12.08
C ASP A 134 -10.43 -9.67 -11.18
N THR A 135 -10.51 -10.16 -9.93
CA THR A 135 -11.47 -9.64 -8.94
C THR A 135 -11.26 -8.15 -8.64
N LEU A 136 -10.01 -7.66 -8.62
CA LEU A 136 -9.75 -6.23 -8.46
C LEU A 136 -10.27 -5.43 -9.67
N ILE A 137 -10.04 -5.94 -10.89
CA ILE A 137 -10.50 -5.31 -12.13
C ILE A 137 -12.02 -5.24 -12.14
N GLU A 138 -12.71 -6.35 -11.86
CA GLU A 138 -14.17 -6.43 -11.75
C GLU A 138 -14.69 -5.43 -10.72
N SER A 139 -14.14 -5.44 -9.50
CA SER A 139 -14.56 -4.53 -8.43
C SER A 139 -14.39 -3.07 -8.81
N MET A 140 -13.30 -2.70 -9.49
CA MET A 140 -13.06 -1.32 -9.96
C MET A 140 -13.92 -0.94 -11.16
N ASN A 141 -14.36 -1.91 -11.96
CA ASN A 141 -15.30 -1.68 -13.05
C ASN A 141 -16.71 -1.42 -12.53
N GLU A 142 -17.15 -2.19 -11.54
CA GLU A 142 -18.48 -2.09 -10.92
C GLU A 142 -18.60 -0.86 -10.01
N ASN A 143 -17.61 -0.64 -9.13
CA ASN A 143 -17.72 0.32 -8.04
C ASN A 143 -16.93 1.61 -8.28
N GLY A 144 -16.13 1.66 -9.35
CA GLY A 144 -15.15 2.71 -9.54
C GLY A 144 -13.97 2.63 -8.57
N TYR A 145 -13.08 3.62 -8.66
CA TYR A 145 -11.96 3.77 -7.74
C TYR A 145 -12.30 4.74 -6.62
N ASP A 146 -12.16 4.28 -5.39
CA ASP A 146 -12.37 5.08 -4.19
C ASP A 146 -11.08 5.16 -3.35
N PRO A 147 -10.37 6.29 -3.38
CA PRO A 147 -9.14 6.45 -2.62
C PRO A 147 -9.38 6.42 -1.09
N SER A 148 -10.61 6.60 -0.59
CA SER A 148 -10.92 6.45 0.83
C SER A 148 -10.87 4.99 1.30
N LYS A 149 -11.11 4.05 0.38
CA LYS A 149 -11.07 2.61 0.63
C LYS A 149 -9.68 2.04 0.36
N CYS A 150 -8.98 2.56 -0.66
CA CYS A 150 -7.68 2.05 -1.08
C CYS A 150 -6.89 3.10 -1.92
N VAL A 151 -6.30 4.13 -1.29
CA VAL A 151 -5.43 5.17 -1.91
C VAL A 151 -4.20 4.65 -2.69
N ILE A 152 -3.47 5.42 -3.49
CA ILE A 152 -2.17 5.02 -4.06
C ILE A 152 -1.05 5.61 -3.18
N ILE A 153 0.07 4.92 -2.99
CA ILE A 153 1.20 5.45 -2.20
C ILE A 153 2.44 5.61 -3.03
N LEU A 154 3.02 6.80 -2.89
CA LEU A 154 4.17 7.28 -3.62
C LEU A 154 5.30 7.66 -2.67
N ARG A 155 6.53 7.42 -3.13
CA ARG A 155 7.72 8.10 -2.66
C ARG A 155 7.71 9.55 -3.19
N ARG A 156 8.52 10.42 -2.60
CA ARG A 156 8.66 11.84 -2.97
C ARG A 156 8.88 12.11 -4.48
N ASP A 157 9.47 11.17 -5.20
CA ASP A 157 9.77 11.23 -6.65
C ASP A 157 8.67 10.60 -7.53
N ASN A 158 7.47 10.39 -6.98
CA ASN A 158 6.33 9.72 -7.63
C ASN A 158 6.58 8.25 -8.01
N VAL A 159 7.55 7.60 -7.35
CA VAL A 159 7.73 6.15 -7.44
C VAL A 159 6.71 5.43 -6.57
N LEU A 160 6.01 4.45 -7.14
CA LEU A 160 5.04 3.61 -6.46
C LEU A 160 5.69 2.76 -5.38
N LEU A 161 5.24 2.97 -4.14
CA LEU A 161 5.49 2.09 -3.00
C LEU A 161 4.38 1.05 -2.85
N ASP A 162 3.13 1.45 -3.12
CA ASP A 162 1.96 0.58 -3.16
C ASP A 162 0.89 1.14 -4.11
N GLY A 163 0.00 0.27 -4.58
CA GLY A 163 -1.10 0.65 -5.47
C GLY A 163 -0.82 0.44 -6.95
N GLN A 164 0.27 -0.25 -7.31
CA GLN A 164 0.64 -0.50 -8.71
C GLN A 164 -0.51 -1.09 -9.55
N HIS A 165 -1.17 -2.15 -9.06
CA HIS A 165 -2.28 -2.79 -9.79
C HIS A 165 -3.43 -1.81 -10.03
N ARG A 166 -3.81 -1.02 -9.02
CA ARG A 166 -4.87 0.00 -9.12
C ARG A 166 -4.48 1.10 -10.11
N ALA A 167 -3.24 1.58 -10.04
CA ALA A 167 -2.72 2.57 -10.98
C ALA A 167 -2.74 2.05 -12.43
N CYS A 168 -2.37 0.78 -12.65
CA CYS A 168 -2.43 0.16 -13.98
C CYS A 168 -3.86 0.06 -14.51
N VAL A 169 -4.83 -0.35 -13.68
CA VAL A 169 -6.25 -0.41 -14.07
C VAL A 169 -6.79 0.96 -14.44
N LEU A 170 -6.50 1.98 -13.63
CA LEU A 170 -6.92 3.35 -13.91
C LEU A 170 -6.28 3.90 -15.18
N LEU A 171 -5.00 3.60 -15.41
CA LEU A 171 -4.28 4.02 -16.61
C LEU A 171 -4.89 3.39 -17.86
N TYR A 172 -5.20 2.09 -17.79
CA TYR A 172 -5.82 1.35 -18.88
C TYR A 172 -7.22 1.91 -19.22
N LYS A 173 -7.99 2.29 -18.20
CA LYS A 173 -9.37 2.77 -18.37
C LYS A 173 -9.46 4.23 -18.80
N TYR A 174 -8.58 5.10 -18.30
CA TYR A 174 -8.74 6.56 -18.42
C TYR A 174 -7.54 7.28 -19.05
N GLY A 175 -6.46 6.58 -19.36
CA GLY A 175 -5.26 7.16 -19.96
C GLY A 175 -4.35 7.91 -18.99
N GLY A 176 -3.20 8.37 -19.51
CA GLY A 176 -2.10 8.91 -18.71
C GLY A 176 -2.39 10.25 -18.04
N ASP A 177 -3.34 11.02 -18.57
CA ASP A 177 -3.72 12.32 -18.01
C ASP A 177 -4.73 12.21 -16.85
N TYR A 178 -5.29 11.02 -16.63
CA TYR A 178 -6.15 10.79 -15.48
C TYR A 178 -5.39 11.05 -14.18
N THR A 179 -5.96 11.91 -13.33
CA THR A 179 -5.35 12.34 -12.09
C THR A 179 -5.87 11.50 -10.92
N VAL A 180 -4.95 10.92 -10.16
CA VAL A 180 -5.26 10.12 -8.97
C VAL A 180 -4.96 10.90 -7.70
N THR A 181 -5.82 10.70 -6.70
CA THR A 181 -5.51 11.06 -5.32
C THR A 181 -4.56 10.02 -4.74
N ALA A 182 -3.39 10.47 -4.27
CA ALA A 182 -2.36 9.63 -3.68
C ALA A 182 -1.85 10.22 -2.36
N ILE A 183 -1.20 9.39 -1.55
CA ILE A 183 -0.36 9.82 -0.44
C ILE A 183 1.09 9.78 -0.91
N ARG A 184 1.84 10.86 -0.68
CA ARG A 184 3.24 10.98 -1.06
C ARG A 184 4.09 11.41 0.12
N GLU A 185 5.31 10.91 0.23
CA GLU A 185 6.32 11.43 1.16
C GLU A 185 6.63 12.90 0.84
N LYS A 186 6.67 13.76 1.86
CA LYS A 186 7.02 15.19 1.70
C LYS A 186 8.47 15.35 1.27
N GLN A 187 8.71 16.40 0.48
CA GLN A 187 10.06 16.85 0.17
C GLN A 187 10.59 17.65 1.36
N PHE A 188 11.58 17.13 2.09
CA PHE A 188 12.33 17.95 3.05
C PHE A 188 13.09 19.02 2.26
N ARG A 189 12.87 20.29 2.62
CA ARG A 189 13.66 21.43 2.13
C ARG A 189 15.00 21.47 2.86
#